data_AF-A0AAX3NJ50-F1
#
_entry.id   AF-A0AAX3NJ50-F1
#
_cell.length_a   1.000
_cell.length_b   1.000
_cell.length_c   1.000
_cell.angle_alpha   90.00
_cell.angle_beta   90.00
_cell.angle_gamma   90.00
#
_symmetry.space_group_name_H-M   'P 1'
#
loop_
_entity.id
_entity.type
_entity.pdbx_description
1 polymer ?
#
loop_
_entity_poly.entity_id
_entity_poly.type
_entity_poly.pdbx_seq_one_letter_code
_entity_poly.pdbx_strand_id
1 'polypeptide(L)'
;MYTIGEVSKMFDIPISTLRYYDKEGLFPKIERKSGIRQFSEEEIEALRVFECLKKSGLKIRDIKKFIDWTELGNETLEERKKLFPNQKKQIEEEINHLNKTLDMLKFKCWYYDAALSTGDEQAVKRKIPEDLPQEIKDSYINSHS
;
A
#
# COMPACT_ATOMS: atom_id res chain seq x y z
N MET A 1 8.83 -19.71 17.31
CA MET A 1 9.62 -18.55 17.77
C MET A 1 10.69 -18.30 16.73
N TYR A 2 10.79 -17.06 16.25
CA TYR A 2 11.73 -16.61 15.23
C TYR A 2 12.67 -15.57 15.83
N THR A 3 13.93 -15.60 15.42
CA THR A 3 14.91 -14.56 15.75
C THR A 3 14.67 -13.31 14.92
N ILE A 4 15.15 -12.16 15.38
CA ILE A 4 15.08 -10.91 14.62
C ILE A 4 15.72 -11.01 13.22
N GLY A 5 16.73 -11.89 13.04
CA GLY A 5 17.38 -12.12 11.75
C GLY A 5 16.49 -12.90 10.77
N GLU A 6 15.72 -13.87 11.26
CA GLU A 6 14.74 -14.61 10.46
C GLU A 6 13.58 -13.69 10.06
N VAL A 7 13.03 -12.93 11.01
CA VAL A 7 11.95 -11.96 10.73
C VAL A 7 12.40 -10.90 9.73
N SER A 8 13.64 -10.41 9.85
CA SER A 8 14.22 -9.46 8.90
C SER A 8 14.18 -9.99 7.47
N LYS A 9 14.53 -11.27 7.26
CA LYS A 9 14.46 -11.92 5.94
C LYS A 9 13.04 -12.19 5.49
N MET A 10 12.15 -12.62 6.40
CA MET A 10 10.76 -12.95 6.08
C MET A 10 9.97 -11.75 5.56
N PHE A 11 10.22 -10.57 6.11
CA PHE A 11 9.49 -9.35 5.79
C PHE A 11 10.27 -8.37 4.90
N ASP A 12 11.53 -8.70 4.58
CA ASP A 12 12.47 -7.79 3.90
C ASP A 12 12.59 -6.44 4.63
N ILE A 13 12.71 -6.50 5.95
CA ILE A 13 12.84 -5.32 6.83
C ILE A 13 14.22 -5.34 7.47
N PRO A 14 15.01 -4.25 7.40
CA PRO A 14 16.28 -4.18 8.09
C PRO A 14 16.14 -4.44 9.59
N ILE A 15 17.10 -5.18 10.17
CA ILE A 15 17.14 -5.46 11.62
C ILE A 15 17.09 -4.16 12.44
N SER A 16 17.72 -3.08 11.97
CA SER A 16 17.66 -1.75 12.61
C SER A 16 16.24 -1.20 12.68
N THR A 17 15.44 -1.38 11.63
CA THR A 17 14.03 -0.98 11.57
C THR A 17 13.18 -1.82 12.51
N LEU A 18 13.37 -3.14 12.57
CA LEU A 18 12.68 -3.99 13.55
C LEU A 18 13.02 -3.59 15.00
N ARG A 19 14.28 -3.23 15.27
CA ARG A 19 14.70 -2.70 16.58
C ARG A 19 14.05 -1.35 16.87
N TYR A 20 13.89 -0.50 15.86
CA TYR A 20 13.19 0.77 15.98
C TYR A 20 11.71 0.56 16.30
N TYR A 21 11.02 -0.37 15.62
CA TYR A 21 9.63 -0.70 15.92
C TYR A 21 9.44 -1.21 17.36
N ASP A 22 10.32 -2.10 17.83
CA ASP A 22 10.32 -2.53 19.23
C ASP A 22 10.51 -1.35 20.19
N LYS A 23 11.47 -0.45 19.89
CA LYS A 23 11.71 0.76 20.70
C LYS A 23 10.50 1.69 20.73
N GLU A 24 9.77 1.81 19.63
CA GLU A 24 8.52 2.58 19.56
C GLU A 24 7.36 1.88 20.27
N GLY A 25 7.55 0.67 20.81
CA GLY A 25 6.56 -0.05 21.60
C GLY A 25 5.61 -0.91 20.76
N LEU A 26 6.02 -1.29 19.55
CA LEU A 26 5.18 -2.12 18.67
C LEU A 26 5.04 -3.57 19.17
N PHE A 27 6.01 -4.06 19.94
CA PHE A 27 6.03 -5.43 20.46
C PHE A 27 6.11 -5.43 21.99
N PRO A 28 5.05 -5.00 22.70
CA PRO A 28 5.10 -4.80 24.15
C PRO A 28 5.43 -6.08 24.94
N LYS A 29 5.09 -7.25 24.38
CA LYS A 29 5.26 -8.57 25.01
C LYS A 29 6.46 -9.36 24.49
N ILE A 30 7.35 -8.73 23.72
CA ILE A 30 8.42 -9.46 23.04
C ILE A 30 9.39 -10.13 24.03
N GLU A 31 9.51 -11.44 23.90
CA GLU A 31 10.44 -12.22 24.72
C GLU A 31 11.89 -12.06 24.25
N ARG A 32 12.83 -12.27 25.17
CA ARG A 32 14.26 -12.26 24.86
C ARG A 32 14.89 -13.54 25.39
N LYS A 33 15.53 -14.30 24.51
CA LYS A 33 16.35 -15.46 24.87
C LYS A 33 17.82 -15.08 24.70
N SER A 34 18.58 -15.09 25.79
CA SER A 34 19.99 -14.69 25.80
C SER A 34 20.22 -13.28 25.23
N GLY A 35 19.30 -12.34 25.50
CA GLY A 35 19.34 -10.97 24.97
C GLY A 35 18.84 -10.80 23.53
N ILE A 36 18.52 -11.89 22.82
CA ILE A 36 18.00 -11.86 21.44
C ILE A 36 16.47 -11.93 21.46
N ARG A 37 15.84 -10.97 20.77
CA ARG A 37 14.37 -10.93 20.57
C ARG A 37 13.86 -12.21 19.92
N GLN A 38 12.80 -12.75 20.50
CA GLN A 38 12.05 -13.90 20.00
C GLN A 38 10.67 -13.42 19.58
N PHE A 39 10.32 -13.65 18.33
CA PHE A 39 9.02 -13.33 17.76
C PHE A 39 8.20 -14.63 17.70
N SER A 40 7.08 -14.70 18.40
CA SER A 40 6.11 -15.78 18.25
C SER A 40 5.26 -15.56 17.01
N GLU A 41 4.39 -16.52 16.67
CA GLU A 41 3.44 -16.33 15.58
C GLU A 41 2.52 -15.12 15.82
N GLU A 42 2.23 -14.77 17.08
CA GLU A 42 1.42 -13.60 17.42
C GLU A 42 2.13 -12.30 17.01
N GLU A 43 3.43 -12.15 17.30
CA GLU A 43 4.19 -10.98 16.84
C GLU A 43 4.37 -10.96 15.32
N ILE A 44 4.46 -12.12 14.67
CA ILE A 44 4.52 -12.20 13.21
C ILE A 44 3.23 -11.69 12.58
N GLU A 45 2.07 -12.12 13.07
CA GLU A 45 0.78 -11.65 12.59
C GLU A 45 0.54 -10.17 12.90
N ALA A 46 0.93 -9.71 14.10
CA ALA A 46 0.91 -8.28 14.43
C ALA A 46 1.78 -7.46 13.48
N LEU A 47 2.96 -7.96 13.09
CA LEU A 47 3.85 -7.31 12.13
C LEU A 47 3.25 -7.28 10.72
N ARG A 48 2.53 -8.33 10.28
CA ARG A 48 1.80 -8.30 9.00
C ARG A 48 0.76 -7.20 8.96
N VAL A 49 -0.05 -7.07 10.02
CA VAL A 49 -1.06 -6.02 10.14
C VAL A 49 -0.39 -4.64 10.18
N PHE A 50 0.68 -4.49 10.97
CA PHE A 50 1.46 -3.25 11.04
C PHE A 50 1.97 -2.83 9.66
N GLU A 51 2.61 -3.73 8.92
CA GLU A 51 3.16 -3.40 7.60
C GLU A 51 2.04 -3.08 6.59
N CYS A 52 0.88 -3.74 6.69
CA CYS A 52 -0.30 -3.40 5.89
C CYS A 52 -0.80 -1.97 6.18
N LEU A 53 -0.96 -1.61 7.46
CA LEU A 53 -1.39 -0.28 7.87
C LEU A 53 -0.36 0.79 7.47
N LYS A 54 0.93 0.49 7.62
CA LYS A 54 2.00 1.40 7.20
C LYS A 54 2.00 1.61 5.67
N LYS A 55 1.90 0.53 4.90
CA LYS A 55 1.86 0.59 3.42
C LYS A 55 0.63 1.31 2.88
N SER A 56 -0.45 1.31 3.64
CA SER A 56 -1.66 2.05 3.29
C SER A 56 -1.61 3.54 3.67
N GLY A 57 -0.47 4.02 4.18
CA GLY A 57 -0.23 5.44 4.43
C GLY A 57 -0.44 5.87 5.89
N LEU A 58 -0.79 4.93 6.77
CA LEU A 58 -0.98 5.22 8.18
C LEU A 58 0.37 5.51 8.87
N LYS A 59 0.42 6.56 9.70
CA LYS A 59 1.65 6.96 10.39
C LYS A 59 1.94 6.00 11.54
N ILE A 60 3.24 5.77 11.83
CA ILE A 60 3.69 4.87 12.90
C ILE A 60 3.03 5.18 14.24
N ARG A 61 2.83 6.46 14.58
CA ARG A 61 2.13 6.89 15.80
C ARG A 61 0.68 6.37 15.87
N ASP A 62 -0.04 6.39 14.76
CA ASP A 62 -1.44 5.97 14.72
C ASP A 62 -1.54 4.43 14.73
N ILE A 63 -0.54 3.74 14.14
CA ILE A 63 -0.43 2.28 14.26
C ILE A 63 -0.06 1.86 15.68
N LYS A 64 0.82 2.61 16.37
CA LYS A 64 1.10 2.38 17.80
C LYS A 64 -0.18 2.48 18.62
N LYS A 65 -1.01 3.50 18.37
CA LYS A 65 -2.32 3.63 19.04
C LYS A 65 -3.22 2.41 18.80
N PHE A 66 -3.18 1.83 17.61
CA PHE A 66 -3.88 0.58 17.31
C PHE A 66 -3.33 -0.59 18.15
N ILE A 67 -2.01 -0.72 18.31
CA ILE A 67 -1.42 -1.74 19.20
C ILE A 67 -1.83 -1.51 20.65
N ASP A 68 -1.78 -0.26 21.14
CA ASP A 68 -2.24 0.07 22.50
C ASP A 68 -3.71 -0.33 22.70
N TRP A 69 -4.56 -0.15 21.70
CA TRP A 69 -5.94 -0.63 21.74
C TRP A 69 -6.04 -2.15 21.80
N THR A 70 -5.19 -2.90 21.10
CA THR A 70 -5.20 -4.36 21.18
C THR A 70 -4.88 -4.87 22.58
N GLU A 71 -3.99 -4.18 23.30
CA GLU A 71 -3.64 -4.50 24.70
C GLU A 71 -4.79 -4.24 25.68
N LEU A 72 -5.65 -3.25 25.40
CA LEU A 72 -6.87 -2.96 26.19
C LEU A 72 -7.99 -3.99 25.96
N GLY A 73 -7.81 -4.95 25.04
CA GLY A 73 -8.78 -6.01 24.82
C GLY A 73 -10.14 -5.48 24.36
N ASN A 74 -11.22 -6.11 24.83
CA ASN A 74 -12.55 -5.94 24.25
C ASN A 74 -13.12 -4.51 24.31
N GLU A 75 -12.59 -3.66 25.20
CA GLU A 75 -13.04 -2.27 25.39
C GLU A 75 -12.84 -1.40 24.15
N THR A 76 -11.93 -1.78 23.26
CA THR A 76 -11.52 -0.98 22.09
C THR A 76 -11.94 -1.59 20.76
N LEU A 77 -12.84 -2.59 20.77
CA LEU A 77 -13.25 -3.29 19.55
C LEU A 77 -13.89 -2.32 18.53
N GLU A 78 -14.64 -1.32 18.99
CA GLU A 78 -15.28 -0.34 18.11
C GLU A 78 -14.25 0.58 17.43
N GLU A 79 -13.24 1.05 18.17
CA GLU A 79 -12.14 1.86 17.63
C GLU A 79 -11.34 1.07 16.59
N ARG A 80 -10.98 -0.18 16.91
CA ARG A 80 -10.25 -1.08 16.02
C ARG A 80 -11.06 -1.39 14.76
N LYS A 81 -12.36 -1.66 14.91
CA LYS A 81 -13.28 -1.90 13.78
C LYS A 81 -13.41 -0.70 12.87
N LYS A 82 -13.41 0.53 13.39
CA LYS A 82 -13.51 1.76 12.56
C LYS A 82 -12.25 2.06 11.77
N LEU A 83 -11.08 1.64 12.24
CA LEU A 83 -9.80 1.91 11.60
C LEU A 83 -9.71 1.27 10.20
N PHE A 84 -10.06 -0.01 10.07
CA PHE A 84 -9.88 -0.75 8.82
C PHE A 84 -10.76 -0.28 7.64
N PRO A 85 -12.08 -0.02 7.81
CA PRO A 85 -12.92 0.53 6.74
C PRO A 85 -12.44 1.89 6.26
N ASN A 86 -11.97 2.76 7.16
CA ASN A 86 -11.41 4.06 6.78
C ASN A 86 -10.15 3.88 5.93
N GLN A 87 -9.24 3.00 6.36
CA GLN A 87 -8.02 2.74 5.63
C GLN A 87 -8.28 2.05 4.29
N LYS A 88 -9.23 1.12 4.24
CA LYS A 88 -9.71 0.47 3.01
C LYS A 88 -10.21 1.52 2.02
N LYS A 89 -11.08 2.43 2.46
CA LYS A 89 -11.63 3.50 1.62
C LYS A 89 -10.52 4.37 1.01
N GLN A 90 -9.53 4.78 1.82
CA GLN A 90 -8.40 5.56 1.33
C GLN A 90 -7.61 4.82 0.24
N ILE A 91 -7.39 3.51 0.40
CA ILE A 91 -6.71 2.69 -0.60
C ILE A 91 -7.54 2.51 -1.87
N GLU A 92 -8.86 2.33 -1.75
CA GLU A 92 -9.76 2.26 -2.91
C GLU A 92 -9.76 3.58 -3.69
N GLU A 93 -9.72 4.73 -3.01
CA GLU A 93 -9.59 6.05 -3.61
C GLU A 93 -8.23 6.22 -4.33
N GLU A 94 -7.13 5.80 -3.71
CA GLU A 94 -5.79 5.83 -4.31
C GLU A 94 -5.70 4.91 -5.53
N ILE A 95 -6.24 3.69 -5.47
CA ILE A 95 -6.32 2.76 -6.61
C ILE A 95 -7.08 3.42 -7.76
N ASN A 96 -8.20 4.07 -7.49
CA ASN A 96 -8.97 4.77 -8.51
C ASN A 96 -8.17 5.92 -9.15
N HIS A 97 -7.44 6.70 -8.34
CA HIS A 97 -6.57 7.76 -8.83
C HIS A 97 -5.41 7.22 -9.70
N LEU A 98 -4.74 6.16 -9.25
CA LEU A 98 -3.67 5.50 -9.98
C LEU A 98 -4.17 4.86 -11.27
N ASN A 99 -5.38 4.30 -11.29
CA ASN A 99 -6.00 3.76 -12.50
C ASN A 99 -6.28 4.85 -13.53
N LYS A 100 -6.79 6.03 -13.12
CA LYS A 100 -6.94 7.18 -14.02
C LYS A 100 -5.61 7.65 -14.59
N THR A 101 -4.57 7.69 -13.76
CA THR A 101 -3.21 8.03 -14.18
C THR A 101 -2.67 7.00 -15.19
N LEU A 102 -2.87 5.72 -14.92
CA LEU A 102 -2.49 4.62 -15.80
C LEU A 102 -3.23 4.70 -17.14
N ASP A 103 -4.51 5.07 -17.14
CA ASP A 103 -5.30 5.23 -18.35
C ASP A 103 -4.78 6.39 -19.22
N MET A 104 -4.35 7.51 -18.63
CA MET A 104 -3.65 8.57 -19.37
C MET A 104 -2.35 8.04 -20.01
N LEU A 105 -1.57 7.26 -19.26
CA LEU A 105 -0.32 6.68 -19.75
C LEU A 105 -0.57 5.70 -20.91
N LYS A 106 -1.57 4.81 -20.79
CA LYS A 106 -1.97 3.90 -21.87
C LYS A 106 -2.35 4.66 -23.14
N PHE A 107 -3.18 5.69 -22.99
CA PHE A 107 -3.55 6.55 -24.10
C PHE A 107 -2.31 7.20 -24.75
N LYS A 108 -1.38 7.72 -23.95
CA LYS A 108 -0.16 8.36 -24.48
C LYS A 108 0.82 7.38 -25.11
N CYS A 109 0.95 6.16 -24.60
CA CYS A 109 1.74 5.11 -25.26
C CYS A 109 1.18 4.83 -26.66
N TRP A 110 -0.13 4.55 -26.76
CA TRP A 110 -0.78 4.35 -28.06
C TRP A 110 -0.63 5.55 -28.99
N TYR A 111 -0.83 6.77 -28.45
CA TYR A 111 -0.76 8.01 -29.23
C TYR A 111 0.58 8.15 -29.95
N TYR A 112 1.68 7.91 -29.23
CA TYR A 112 3.02 8.03 -29.80
C TYR A 112 3.38 6.85 -30.69
N ASP A 113 2.92 5.63 -30.39
CA ASP A 113 3.08 4.48 -31.30
C ASP A 113 2.38 4.73 -32.64
N ALA A 114 1.16 5.29 -32.60
CA ALA A 114 0.40 5.65 -33.79
C ALA A 114 1.08 6.79 -34.56
N ALA A 115 1.58 7.81 -33.88
CA ALA A 115 2.25 8.95 -34.51
C ALA A 115 3.57 8.55 -35.17
N LEU A 116 4.32 7.64 -34.55
CA LEU A 116 5.54 7.06 -35.13
C LEU A 116 5.22 6.21 -36.36
N SER A 117 4.13 5.45 -36.32
CA SER A 117 3.70 4.61 -37.45
C SER A 117 3.28 5.43 -38.68
N THR A 118 2.71 6.61 -38.48
CA THR A 118 2.30 7.51 -39.58
C THR A 118 3.36 8.55 -39.95
N GLY A 119 4.32 8.83 -39.06
CA GLY A 119 5.24 9.97 -39.17
C GLY A 119 4.55 11.34 -39.06
N ASP A 120 3.26 11.38 -38.70
CA ASP A 120 2.44 12.59 -38.61
C ASP A 120 1.59 12.56 -37.33
N GLU A 121 2.00 13.36 -36.34
CA GLU A 121 1.27 13.53 -35.10
C GLU A 121 -0.13 14.16 -35.32
N GLN A 122 -0.29 15.02 -36.34
CA GLN A 122 -1.59 15.64 -36.65
C GLN A 122 -2.61 14.61 -37.13
N ALA A 123 -2.17 13.53 -37.80
CA ALA A 123 -3.03 12.43 -38.16
C ALA A 123 -3.65 11.73 -36.96
N VAL A 124 -2.90 11.60 -35.86
CA VAL A 124 -3.41 11.04 -34.61
C VAL A 124 -4.34 12.02 -33.90
N LYS A 125 -4.00 13.33 -33.88
CA LYS A 125 -4.86 14.37 -33.28
C LYS A 125 -6.26 14.42 -33.89
N ARG A 126 -6.37 14.25 -35.21
CA ARG A 126 -7.66 14.21 -35.93
C ARG A 126 -8.58 13.06 -35.51
N LYS A 127 -8.04 12.00 -34.89
CA LYS A 127 -8.82 10.85 -34.42
C LYS A 127 -9.43 11.04 -33.04
N ILE A 128 -8.97 12.01 -32.26
CA ILE A 128 -9.39 12.18 -30.87
C ILE A 128 -10.65 13.07 -30.82
N PRO A 129 -11.71 12.71 -30.07
CA PRO A 129 -11.91 11.44 -29.34
C PRO A 129 -12.70 10.38 -30.12
N GLU A 130 -13.14 10.70 -31.34
CA GLU A 130 -14.21 9.95 -32.04
C GLU A 130 -13.73 8.65 -32.68
N ASP A 131 -12.55 8.65 -33.29
CA ASP A 131 -11.96 7.54 -34.08
C ASP A 131 -10.76 6.88 -33.36
N LEU A 132 -10.94 6.62 -32.06
CA LEU A 132 -9.99 5.86 -31.26
C LEU A 132 -10.38 4.37 -31.25
N PRO A 133 -9.40 3.44 -31.25
CA PRO A 133 -9.69 2.04 -30.91
C PRO A 133 -10.44 1.96 -29.58
N GLN A 134 -11.41 1.06 -29.47
CA GLN A 134 -12.33 1.04 -28.33
C GLN A 134 -11.61 0.99 -26.97
N GLU A 135 -10.59 0.15 -26.82
CA GLU A 135 -9.81 0.03 -25.59
C GLU A 135 -9.10 1.35 -25.21
N ILE A 136 -8.63 2.11 -26.20
CA ILE A 136 -7.97 3.40 -25.99
C ILE A 136 -8.99 4.52 -25.74
N LYS A 137 -10.17 4.41 -26.33
CA LYS A 137 -11.28 5.33 -26.11
C LYS A 137 -11.72 5.32 -24.64
N ASP A 138 -11.82 4.13 -24.04
CA ASP A 138 -12.18 3.99 -22.63
C ASP A 138 -11.11 4.60 -21.71
N SER A 139 -9.82 4.32 -21.96
CA SER A 139 -8.72 4.96 -21.23
C SER A 139 -8.66 6.49 -21.43
N TYR A 140 -8.95 6.99 -22.63
CA TYR A 140 -9.06 8.42 -22.88
C TYR A 140 -10.20 9.05 -22.07
N ILE A 141 -11.40 8.47 -22.10
CA ILE A 141 -12.56 8.98 -21.37
C ILE A 141 -12.29 8.96 -19.86
N ASN A 142 -11.82 7.84 -19.31
CA ASN A 142 -11.56 7.70 -17.87
C ASN A 142 -10.53 8.71 -17.36
N SER A 143 -9.47 8.95 -18.14
CA SER A 143 -8.40 9.87 -17.74
C SER A 143 -8.79 11.35 -17.84
N HIS A 144 -9.85 11.70 -18.57
CA HIS A 144 -10.38 13.07 -18.72
C HIS A 144 -11.70 13.30 -17.97
N SER A 145 -12.09 12.35 -17.11
CA SER A 145 -13.28 12.41 -16.25
C SER A 145 -13.00 12.89 -14.83
#